data_AF-A0A444R3Y7-F1
#
_entry.id   AF-A0A444R3Y7-F1
#
_cell.length_a   1.000
_cell.length_b   1.000
_cell.length_c   1.000
_cell.angle_alpha   90.00
_cell.angle_beta   90.00
_cell.angle_gamma   90.00
#
_symmetry.space_group_name_H-M   'P 1'
#
loop_
_entity.id
_entity.type
_entity.pdbx_description
1 polymer ?
#
loop_
_entity_poly.entity_id
_entity_poly.type
_entity_poly.pdbx_seq_one_letter_code
_entity_poly.pdbx_strand_id
1 'polypeptide(L)' 'MKILVTGGAGFIGSAVVRHIINNTQDSVVNVDKLTYAGNLESLADVSDSERYFFEHADICDAAAMARIFAQHQPDAVM' A
#
# COMPACT_ATOMS: atom_id res chain seq x y z
N MET A 1 -14.11 -1.48 0.80
CA MET A 1 -13.23 -1.80 1.94
C MET A 1 -11.94 -1.01 1.81
N LYS A 2 -11.22 -0.80 2.91
CA LYS A 2 -9.87 -0.24 2.91
C LYS A 2 -8.87 -1.33 3.29
N ILE A 3 -7.92 -1.60 2.41
CA ILE A 3 -6.97 -2.71 2.53
C ILE A 3 -5.58 -2.12 2.76
N LEU A 4 -4.91 -2.52 3.83
CA LEU A 4 -3.51 -2.21 4.04
C LEU A 4 -2.66 -3.31 3.40
N VAL A 5 -1.82 -2.94 2.43
CA VAL A 5 -0.92 -3.86 1.73
C VAL A 5 0.50 -3.55 2.15
N THR A 6 1.21 -4.51 2.72
CA THR A 6 2.64 -4.37 3.00
C THR A 6 3.49 -4.85 1.83
N GLY A 7 4.59 -4.15 1.51
CA GLY A 7 5.44 -4.53 0.38
C GLY A 7 4.80 -4.29 -1.00
N GLY A 8 3.84 -3.37 -1.10
CA GLY A 8 3.07 -3.12 -2.31
C GLY A 8 3.86 -2.45 -3.44
N ALA A 9 5.10 -1.99 -3.20
CA ALA A 9 6.01 -1.53 -4.27
C ALA A 9 6.90 -2.66 -4.83
N GLY A 10 6.77 -3.90 -4.32
CA GLY A 10 7.44 -5.07 -4.86
C GLY A 10 6.74 -5.69 -6.08
N PHE A 11 7.25 -6.82 -6.56
CA PHE A 11 6.72 -7.48 -7.77
C PHE A 11 5.26 -7.93 -7.62
N ILE A 12 4.96 -8.83 -6.69
CA ILE A 12 3.60 -9.33 -6.44
C ILE A 12 2.74 -8.23 -5.80
N GLY A 13 3.29 -7.52 -4.82
CA GLY A 13 2.59 -6.44 -4.13
C GLY A 13 2.03 -5.40 -5.10
N SER A 14 2.84 -4.93 -6.06
CA SER A 14 2.37 -3.93 -7.01
C SER A 14 1.31 -4.46 -7.97
N ALA A 15 1.35 -5.76 -8.32
CA ALA A 15 0.28 -6.39 -9.10
C ALA A 15 -1.04 -6.44 -8.32
N VAL A 16 -0.99 -6.75 -7.02
CA VAL A 16 -2.16 -6.73 -6.12
C VAL A 16 -2.73 -5.31 -6.03
N VAL A 17 -1.89 -4.30 -5.78
CA VAL A 17 -2.31 -2.90 -5.71
C VAL A 17 -2.98 -2.46 -7.02
N ARG A 18 -2.31 -2.67 -8.17
CA ARG A 18 -2.87 -2.33 -9.50
C ARG A 18 -4.20 -3.06 -9.75
N HIS A 19 -4.30 -4.33 -9.36
CA HIS A 19 -5.53 -5.11 -9.53
C HIS A 19 -6.68 -4.53 -8.71
N ILE A 20 -6.45 -4.24 -7.42
CA ILE A 20 -7.46 -3.67 -6.53
C ILE A 20 -7.94 -2.32 -7.07
N ILE A 21 -7.03 -1.41 -7.42
CA ILE A 21 -7.39 -0.09 -7.93
C ILE A 21 -8.16 -0.21 -9.25
N ASN A 22 -7.72 -1.04 -10.20
CA ASN A 22 -8.35 -1.06 -11.53
C ASN A 22 -9.63 -1.91 -11.62
N ASN A 23 -9.83 -2.90 -10.74
CA ASN A 23 -10.88 -3.91 -10.93
C ASN A 23 -11.87 -4.01 -9.76
N THR A 24 -11.71 -3.19 -8.72
CA THR A 24 -12.58 -3.20 -7.54
C THR A 24 -12.94 -1.78 -7.11
N GLN A 25 -13.85 -1.68 -6.13
CA GLN A 25 -14.20 -0.42 -5.47
C GLN A 25 -13.43 -0.20 -4.16
N ASP A 26 -12.48 -1.06 -3.83
CA ASP A 26 -11.72 -0.97 -2.59
C ASP A 26 -10.61 0.09 -2.67
N SER A 27 -10.18 0.56 -1.50
CA SER A 27 -9.05 1.50 -1.36
C SER A 27 -7.84 0.79 -0.79
N VAL A 28 -6.65 1.25 -1.14
CA VAL A 28 -5.38 0.64 -0.78
C VAL A 28 -4.51 1.63 -0.01
N VAL A 29 -3.99 1.19 1.13
CA VAL A 29 -2.88 1.85 1.84
C VAL A 29 -1.66 0.96 1.67
N ASN A 30 -0.75 1.35 0.79
CA ASN A 30 0.49 0.64 0.54
C ASN A 30 1.57 1.11 1.52
N VAL A 31 1.98 0.21 2.42
CA VAL A 31 3.13 0.42 3.31
C VAL A 31 4.34 -0.31 2.74
N ASP A 32 5.36 0.43 2.34
CA ASP A 32 6.58 -0.17 1.81
C ASP A 32 7.81 0.54 2.38
N LYS A 33 8.87 -0.24 2.66
CA LYS A 33 10.15 0.27 3.13
C LYS A 33 11.00 0.85 2.01
N LEU A 34 10.64 0.56 0.75
CA LEU A 34 11.44 0.87 -0.45
C LEU A 34 12.88 0.37 -0.30
N THR A 35 13.01 -0.93 -0.04
CA THR A 35 14.33 -1.60 -0.13
C THR A 35 14.78 -1.68 -1.60
N TYR A 36 15.89 -2.37 -1.87
CA TYR A 36 16.35 -2.60 -3.26
C TYR A 36 15.30 -3.26 -4.17
N ALA A 37 14.32 -3.97 -3.58
CA ALA A 37 13.28 -4.67 -4.33
C ALA A 37 11.99 -3.84 -4.52
N GLY A 38 11.88 -2.67 -3.88
CA GLY A 38 10.72 -1.79 -4.00
C GLY A 38 10.95 -0.75 -5.10
N ASN A 39 9.98 -0.60 -6.02
CA ASN A 39 10.04 0.40 -7.09
C ASN A 39 8.67 1.07 -7.32
N LEU A 40 8.59 2.37 -7.05
CA LEU A 40 7.37 3.18 -7.24
C LEU A 40 6.95 3.29 -8.72
N GLU A 41 7.87 3.14 -9.68
CA GLU A 41 7.53 3.11 -11.10
C GLU A 41 6.57 1.97 -11.44
N SER A 42 6.59 0.89 -10.65
CA SER A 42 5.65 -0.24 -10.80
C SER A 42 4.20 0.18 -10.51
N LEU A 43 3.98 1.31 -9.82
CA LEU A 43 2.67 1.79 -9.40
C LEU A 43 2.24 3.07 -10.13
N ALA A 44 3.01 3.54 -11.11
CA ALA A 44 2.77 4.81 -11.80
C ALA A 44 1.36 4.93 -12.40
N ASP A 45 0.80 3.83 -12.93
CA ASP A 45 -0.53 3.83 -13.55
C ASP A 45 -1.69 4.06 -12.56
N VAL A 46 -1.43 3.90 -11.26
CA VAL A 46 -2.46 3.97 -10.20
C VAL A 46 -2.11 4.95 -9.08
N SER A 47 -0.94 5.58 -9.12
CA SER A 47 -0.44 6.45 -8.05
C SER A 47 -1.27 7.72 -7.83
N ASP A 48 -1.96 8.19 -8.87
CA ASP A 48 -2.80 9.39 -8.83
C ASP A 48 -4.26 9.08 -8.45
N SER A 49 -4.59 7.83 -8.13
CA SER A 49 -5.94 7.45 -7.72
C SER A 49 -6.26 7.99 -6.33
N GLU A 50 -7.41 8.63 -6.15
CA GLU A 50 -7.93 9.04 -4.83
C GLU A 50 -8.15 7.86 -3.86
N ARG A 51 -8.16 6.62 -4.38
CA ARG A 51 -8.28 5.38 -3.59
C ARG A 51 -6.94 4.76 -3.22
N TYR A 52 -5.81 5.31 -3.67
CA TYR A 52 -4.47 4.82 -3.38
C TYR A 52 -3.73 5.76 -2.43
N PHE A 53 -3.17 5.21 -1.36
CA PHE A 53 -2.37 5.92 -0.38
C PHE A 53 -1.02 5.21 -0.22
N PHE A 54 0.06 5.97 -0.13
CA PHE A 54 1.41 5.44 0.07
C PHE A 54 1.98 5.91 1.41
N GLU A 55 2.52 4.98 2.20
CA GLU A 55 3.22 5.24 3.45
C GLU A 55 4.62 4.61 3.34
N HIS A 56 5.66 5.45 3.25
CA HIS A 56 7.05 4.98 3.29
C HIS A 56 7.44 4.67 4.73
N ALA A 57 7.34 3.39 5.13
CA ALA A 57 7.65 2.95 6.47
C ALA A 57 8.21 1.52 6.51
N ASP A 58 8.96 1.21 7.57
CA ASP A 58 9.38 -0.15 7.89
C ASP A 58 8.32 -0.81 8.77
N ILE A 59 7.90 -2.03 8.43
CA ILE A 59 6.95 -2.81 9.25
C ILE A 59 7.52 -3.14 10.64
N CYS A 60 8.85 -3.08 10.81
CA CYS A 60 9.50 -3.19 12.11
C CYS A 60 9.35 -1.94 13.00
N ASP A 61 8.92 -0.79 12.46
CA ASP A 61 8.64 0.42 13.23
C ASP A 61 7.23 0.37 13.81
N ALA A 62 7.12 -0.14 15.03
CA ALA A 62 5.84 -0.30 15.72
C ALA A 62 5.09 1.03 15.93
N ALA A 63 5.80 2.15 16.11
CA ALA A 63 5.17 3.45 16.32
C ALA A 63 4.58 3.99 15.00
N ALA A 64 5.31 3.84 13.90
CA ALA A 64 4.82 4.18 12.56
C ALA A 64 3.60 3.31 12.19
N MET A 65 3.67 2.00 12.41
CA MET A 65 2.55 1.10 12.13
C MET A 65 1.33 1.43 12.97
N ALA A 66 1.49 1.71 14.27
CA ALA A 66 0.38 2.14 15.12
C ALA A 66 -0.29 3.42 14.61
N ARG A 67 0.49 4.42 14.17
CA ARG A 67 -0.02 5.65 13.56
C ARG A 67 -0.79 5.35 12.27
N ILE A 68 -0.22 4.53 11.37
CA ILE A 68 -0.82 4.21 10.07
C ILE A 68 -2.16 3.49 10.26
N PHE A 69 -2.22 2.50 11.15
CA PHE A 69 -3.47 1.82 11.48
C PHE A 69 -4.50 2.78 12.08
N ALA A 70 -4.10 3.64 13.02
CA ALA A 70 -4.98 4.62 13.64
C ALA A 70 -5.55 5.62 12.61
N GLN A 71 -4.72 6.13 11.70
CA GLN A 71 -5.09 7.10 10.68
C GLN A 71 -6.02 6.50 9.61
N HIS A 72 -5.68 5.31 9.11
CA HIS A 72 -6.34 4.77 7.94
C HIS A 72 -7.53 3.87 8.28
N GLN A 73 -7.51 3.17 9.41
CA GLN A 73 -8.52 2.19 9.85
C GLN A 73 -8.80 1.14 8.76
N PRO A 74 -7.82 0.29 8.38
CA PRO A 74 -8.05 -0.73 7.36
C PRO A 74 -8.98 -1.84 7.86
N ASP A 75 -9.83 -2.34 6.96
CA ASP A 75 -10.74 -3.47 7.18
C ASP A 75 -10.00 -4.83 7.06
N ALA A 76 -8.90 -4.86 6.31
CA ALA A 76 -8.10 -6.05 6.06
C ALA A 76 -6.62 -5.71 5.86
N VAL A 77 -5.75 -6.70 6.08
CA VAL A 77 -4.29 -6.61 5.90
C VAL A 77 -3.84 -7.69 4.92
N MET A 78 -2.97 -7.31 3.98
CA MET A 78 -2.33 -8.20 3.01
C MET A 78 -0.81 -8.05 3.03
#